data_AF-A0A3M1E774-F1
#
_entry.id   AF-A0A3M1E774-F1
#
_cell.length_a   1.000
_cell.length_b   1.000
_cell.length_c   1.000
_cell.angle_alpha   90.00
_cell.angle_beta   90.00
_cell.angle_gamma   90.00
#
_symmetry.space_group_name_H-M   'P 1'
#
loop_
_entity.id
_entity.type
_entity.pdbx_description
1 polymer ?
#
loop_
_entity_poly.entity_id
_entity_poly.type
_entity_poly.pdbx_seq_one_letter_code
_entity_poly.pdbx_strand_id
1 'polypeptide(L)'
;MNISGTAPPSFCFDRREAAGALGDLGTFIPLLVGMVNRCGLQIGPALFFAGLMNLASGLAFRIPIPVQPMKAIATVSIAEGLTESQILTAGLITGAVVLLLALTGLIDQLNTAVPRSVVRGLQLALGLKLLSGGIGQVAGTDLWIGWDSIGMGILCTALVLLLYFSPRVPGALVIFAVGLVALLADNPDLLHRIRFGIAWTLPDLSRMQDWRVGLWRGAVPQIPLTTLNSVIAVCALSADLCPHRPAAPRKVALS
;
A
#
# COMPACT_ATOMS: atom_id res chain seq x y z
N MET A 1 3.84 -2.68 35.14
CA MET A 1 4.25 -4.10 35.02
C MET A 1 5.77 -4.11 35.04
N ASN A 2 6.37 -4.84 35.98
CA ASN A 2 7.79 -4.79 36.33
C ASN A 2 8.66 -5.22 35.13
N ILE A 3 9.45 -4.31 34.57
CA ILE A 3 10.32 -4.61 33.40
C ILE A 3 11.72 -4.93 33.95
N SER A 4 11.95 -6.19 34.28
CA SER A 4 13.26 -6.72 34.67
C SER A 4 14.22 -6.71 33.47
N GLY A 5 15.15 -5.75 33.45
CA GLY A 5 16.61 -5.92 33.30
C GLY A 5 17.27 -6.75 32.19
N THR A 6 16.56 -7.43 31.29
CA THR A 6 17.19 -8.21 30.20
C THR A 6 16.76 -7.66 28.85
N ALA A 7 17.72 -7.22 28.05
CA ALA A 7 17.47 -6.78 26.67
C ALA A 7 16.69 -7.89 25.92
N PRO A 8 15.54 -7.57 25.30
CA PRO A 8 14.77 -8.58 24.59
C PRO A 8 15.61 -9.20 23.46
N PRO A 9 15.42 -10.51 23.17
CA PRO A 9 16.12 -11.19 22.08
C PRO A 9 15.92 -10.43 20.77
N SER A 10 16.92 -10.48 19.87
CA SER A 10 16.96 -9.69 18.64
C SER A 10 15.84 -9.98 17.64
N PHE A 11 15.20 -11.15 17.73
CA PHE A 11 14.00 -11.55 16.99
C PHE A 11 13.16 -12.47 17.89
N CYS A 12 11.85 -12.23 18.01
CA CYS A 12 11.00 -12.98 18.92
C CYS A 12 9.71 -13.40 18.22
N PHE A 13 9.77 -14.47 17.43
CA PHE A 13 8.66 -15.00 16.63
C PHE A 13 7.49 -15.51 17.48
N ASP A 14 6.74 -14.60 18.09
CA ASP A 14 5.54 -14.86 18.87
C ASP A 14 4.29 -14.60 18.01
N ARG A 15 3.14 -15.12 18.43
CA ARG A 15 1.85 -14.90 17.78
C ARG A 15 1.54 -13.42 17.55
N ARG A 16 2.07 -12.54 18.41
CA ARG A 16 1.94 -11.08 18.28
C ARG A 16 2.77 -10.52 17.13
N GLU A 17 4.00 -11.01 16.92
CA GLU A 17 4.82 -10.64 15.76
C GLU A 17 4.19 -11.17 14.47
N ALA A 18 3.69 -12.41 14.47
CA ALA A 18 2.99 -12.98 13.32
C ALA A 18 1.71 -12.20 12.97
N ALA A 19 0.90 -11.82 13.97
CA ALA A 19 -0.28 -11.00 13.76
C ALA A 19 0.06 -9.59 13.27
N GLY A 20 1.13 -8.98 13.79
CA GLY A 20 1.64 -7.68 13.36
C GLY A 20 2.13 -7.69 11.91
N ALA A 21 2.88 -8.73 11.51
CA ALA A 21 3.38 -8.89 10.15
C ALA A 21 2.26 -8.99 9.09
N LEU A 22 1.12 -9.57 9.46
CA LEU A 22 -0.05 -9.67 8.59
C LEU A 22 -0.92 -8.40 8.58
N GLY A 23 -0.67 -7.44 9.49
CA GLY A 23 -1.49 -6.24 9.65
C GLY A 23 -1.55 -5.36 8.39
N ASP A 24 -0.41 -5.12 7.74
CA ASP A 24 -0.35 -4.28 6.54
C ASP A 24 -0.98 -4.93 5.30
N LEU A 25 -1.06 -6.27 5.27
CA LEU A 25 -1.67 -7.02 4.16
C LEU A 25 -3.15 -6.67 3.95
N GLY A 26 -3.86 -6.31 5.03
CA GLY A 26 -5.27 -5.93 4.96
C GLY A 26 -5.54 -4.72 4.07
N THR A 27 -4.55 -3.85 3.87
CA THR A 27 -4.64 -2.70 2.96
C THR A 27 -3.85 -2.91 1.66
N PHE A 28 -2.75 -3.67 1.73
CA PHE A 28 -1.90 -3.93 0.57
C PHE A 28 -2.58 -4.82 -0.47
N ILE A 29 -3.21 -5.93 -0.07
CA ILE A 29 -3.80 -6.90 -1.01
C ILE A 29 -4.91 -6.26 -1.86
N PRO A 30 -5.92 -5.55 -1.29
CA PRO A 30 -6.96 -4.92 -2.11
C PRO A 30 -6.40 -3.87 -3.08
N LEU A 31 -5.42 -3.05 -2.65
CA LEU A 31 -4.79 -2.06 -3.51
C LEU A 31 -3.98 -2.70 -4.64
N LEU A 32 -3.22 -3.75 -4.33
CA LEU A 32 -2.42 -4.47 -5.32
C LEU A 32 -3.32 -5.07 -6.41
N VAL A 33 -4.41 -5.74 -6.01
CA VAL A 33 -5.36 -6.34 -6.95
C VAL A 33 -6.02 -5.27 -7.82
N GLY A 34 -6.37 -4.11 -7.24
CA GLY A 34 -6.86 -2.97 -8.01
C GLY A 34 -5.87 -2.48 -9.07
N MET A 35 -4.58 -2.38 -8.74
CA MET A 35 -3.53 -2.00 -9.69
C MET A 35 -3.30 -3.08 -10.75
N VAL A 36 -3.35 -4.36 -10.40
CA VAL A 36 -3.23 -5.46 -11.37
C VAL A 36 -4.37 -5.37 -12.38
N ASN A 37 -5.61 -5.24 -11.89
CA ASN A 37 -6.80 -5.19 -12.74
C ASN A 37 -6.83 -3.94 -13.63
N ARG A 38 -6.51 -2.76 -13.08
CA ARG A 38 -6.68 -1.50 -13.81
C ARG A 38 -5.44 -1.01 -14.56
N CYS A 39 -4.25 -1.33 -14.06
CA CYS A 39 -2.98 -0.82 -14.58
C CYS A 39 -2.15 -1.89 -15.28
N GLY A 40 -2.57 -3.17 -15.22
CA GLY A 40 -1.80 -4.29 -15.76
C GLY A 40 -0.51 -4.58 -15.00
N LEU A 41 -0.42 -4.13 -13.74
CA LEU A 41 0.77 -4.37 -12.90
C LEU A 41 0.99 -5.86 -12.71
N GLN A 42 2.23 -6.33 -12.85
CA GLN A 42 2.53 -7.75 -12.63
C GLN A 42 2.53 -8.09 -11.13
N ILE A 43 1.62 -8.97 -10.73
CA ILE A 43 1.46 -9.38 -9.32
C ILE A 43 2.70 -10.11 -8.76
N GLY A 44 3.38 -10.91 -9.59
CA GLY A 44 4.53 -11.72 -9.18
C GLY A 44 5.72 -10.88 -8.68
N PRO A 45 6.30 -10.00 -9.50
CA PRO A 45 7.34 -9.07 -9.06
C PRO A 45 6.88 -8.20 -7.89
N ALA A 46 5.65 -7.68 -7.92
CA ALA A 46 5.14 -6.81 -6.87
C ALA A 46 5.12 -7.50 -5.50
N LEU A 47 4.59 -8.73 -5.41
CA LEU A 47 4.60 -9.53 -4.17
C LEU A 47 6.01 -9.93 -3.76
N PHE A 48 6.84 -10.34 -4.70
CA PHE A 48 8.22 -10.77 -4.43
C PHE A 48 9.05 -9.63 -3.83
N PHE A 49 9.08 -8.47 -4.49
CA PHE A 49 9.84 -7.32 -4.01
C PHE A 49 9.22 -6.71 -2.74
N ALA A 50 7.89 -6.69 -2.60
CA ALA A 50 7.26 -6.26 -1.36
C ALA A 50 7.67 -7.15 -0.17
N GLY A 51 7.69 -8.48 -0.36
CA GLY A 51 8.16 -9.41 0.67
C GLY A 51 9.65 -9.25 0.97
N LEU A 52 10.48 -9.14 -0.07
CA LEU A 52 11.93 -8.96 0.06
C LEU A 52 12.28 -7.67 0.80
N MET A 53 11.62 -6.56 0.47
CA MET A 53 11.86 -5.27 1.14
C MET A 53 11.40 -5.30 2.59
N ASN A 54 10.22 -5.89 2.89
CA ASN A 54 9.78 -6.10 4.27
C ASN A 54 10.79 -6.91 5.09
N LEU A 55 11.34 -7.98 4.50
CA LEU A 55 12.37 -8.79 5.14
C LEU A 55 13.67 -7.99 5.34
N ALA A 56 14.12 -7.26 4.32
CA ALA A 56 15.33 -6.44 4.39
C ALA A 56 15.22 -5.35 5.46
N SER A 57 14.11 -4.62 5.52
CA SER A 57 13.84 -3.63 6.56
C SER A 57 13.76 -4.28 7.95
N GLY A 58 13.07 -5.40 8.09
CA GLY A 58 13.01 -6.15 9.36
C GLY A 58 14.39 -6.57 9.87
N LEU A 59 15.27 -7.05 8.97
CA LEU A 59 16.65 -7.43 9.30
C LEU A 59 17.54 -6.22 9.62
N ALA A 60 17.38 -5.11 8.90
CA ALA A 60 18.18 -3.90 9.06
C ALA A 60 17.92 -3.19 10.40
N PHE A 61 16.64 -3.06 10.80
CA PHE A 61 16.26 -2.32 12.01
C PHE A 61 16.03 -3.18 13.23
N ARG A 62 15.82 -4.49 13.05
CA ARG A 62 15.57 -5.44 14.15
C ARG A 62 14.42 -5.01 15.08
N ILE A 63 13.43 -4.34 14.48
CA ILE A 63 12.15 -3.96 15.09
C ILE A 63 11.07 -4.13 14.01
N PRO A 64 9.80 -4.41 14.38
CA PRO A 64 8.70 -4.43 13.43
C PRO A 64 8.46 -3.03 12.87
N ILE A 65 8.86 -2.82 11.60
CA ILE A 65 8.58 -1.58 10.87
C ILE A 65 7.42 -1.85 9.91
N PRO A 66 6.30 -1.12 10.01
CA PRO A 66 5.24 -1.21 9.03
C PRO A 66 5.72 -0.59 7.71
N VAL A 67 5.94 -1.41 6.68
CA VAL A 67 6.17 -0.92 5.32
C VAL A 67 4.82 -0.65 4.69
N GLN A 68 4.27 0.52 5.00
CA GLN A 68 2.95 0.87 4.50
C GLN A 68 2.94 0.89 2.97
N PRO A 69 1.87 0.35 2.35
CA PRO A 69 1.68 0.49 0.91
C PRO A 69 1.70 1.97 0.50
N MET A 70 2.25 2.26 -0.67
CA MET A 70 2.31 3.61 -1.25
C MET A 70 0.91 4.07 -1.67
N LYS A 71 0.11 4.50 -0.67
CA LYS A 71 -1.33 4.78 -0.82
C LYS A 71 -1.61 5.80 -1.91
N ALA A 72 -0.81 6.86 -2.06
CA ALA A 72 -1.07 7.88 -3.07
C ALA A 72 -0.78 7.34 -4.48
N ILE A 73 0.37 6.71 -4.71
CA ILE A 73 0.67 6.10 -6.01
C ILE A 73 -0.40 5.07 -6.37
N ALA A 74 -0.71 4.13 -5.47
CA ALA A 74 -1.72 3.10 -5.73
C ALA A 74 -3.09 3.72 -6.06
N THR A 75 -3.50 4.72 -5.27
CA THR A 75 -4.77 5.41 -5.48
C THR A 75 -4.83 6.11 -6.84
N VAL A 76 -3.83 6.93 -7.16
CA VAL A 76 -3.79 7.65 -8.44
C VAL A 76 -3.72 6.67 -9.61
N SER A 77 -2.94 5.59 -9.46
CA SER A 77 -2.81 4.55 -10.48
C SER A 77 -4.15 3.91 -10.82
N ILE A 78 -4.91 3.49 -9.80
CA ILE A 78 -6.23 2.89 -9.98
C ILE A 78 -7.22 3.92 -10.54
N ALA A 79 -7.23 5.12 -9.99
CA ALA A 79 -8.21 6.15 -10.36
C ALA A 79 -8.01 6.72 -11.77
N GLU A 80 -6.76 6.79 -12.23
CA GLU A 80 -6.42 7.35 -13.54
C GLU A 80 -6.04 6.31 -14.60
N GLY A 81 -5.84 5.04 -14.20
CA GLY A 81 -5.38 3.99 -15.09
C GLY A 81 -3.94 4.20 -15.56
N LEU A 82 -3.02 4.52 -14.65
CA LEU A 82 -1.60 4.65 -14.99
C LEU A 82 -1.04 3.33 -15.51
N THR A 83 -0.07 3.38 -16.42
CA THR A 83 0.60 2.18 -16.94
C THR A 83 1.62 1.64 -15.94
N GLU A 84 1.97 0.35 -16.04
CA GLU A 84 3.02 -0.27 -15.22
C GLU A 84 4.34 0.53 -15.23
N SER A 85 4.79 1.00 -16.41
CA SER A 85 5.99 1.84 -16.52
C SER A 85 5.88 3.15 -15.73
N GLN A 86 4.71 3.80 -15.74
CA GLN A 86 4.48 5.06 -15.00
C GLN A 86 4.46 4.86 -13.49
N ILE A 87 3.95 3.72 -13.03
CA ILE A 87 3.96 3.35 -11.61
C ILE A 87 5.38 3.14 -11.13
N LEU A 88 6.19 2.43 -11.92
CA LEU A 88 7.58 2.15 -11.58
C LEU A 88 8.45 3.40 -11.62
N THR A 89 8.31 4.27 -12.62
CA THR A 89 9.00 5.56 -12.63
C THR A 89 8.59 6.42 -11.44
N ALA A 90 7.30 6.47 -11.08
CA ALA A 90 6.84 7.16 -9.88
C ALA A 90 7.49 6.62 -8.60
N GLY A 91 7.59 5.29 -8.47
CA GLY A 91 8.28 4.62 -7.37
C GLY A 91 9.77 4.97 -7.29
N LEU A 92 10.50 4.85 -8.41
CA LEU A 92 11.92 5.18 -8.51
C LEU A 92 12.21 6.64 -8.17
N ILE A 93 11.41 7.57 -8.72
CA ILE A 93 11.54 9.00 -8.43
C ILE A 93 11.27 9.28 -6.96
N THR A 94 10.21 8.69 -6.40
CA THR A 94 9.88 8.88 -4.97
C THR A 94 11.01 8.37 -4.09
N GLY A 95 11.54 7.18 -4.36
CA GLY A 95 12.68 6.61 -3.64
C GLY A 95 13.92 7.48 -3.75
N ALA A 96 14.27 7.95 -4.95
CA ALA A 96 15.40 8.83 -5.17
C ALA A 96 15.26 10.17 -4.43
N VAL A 97 14.09 10.80 -4.48
CA VAL A 97 13.82 12.06 -3.78
C VAL A 97 13.90 11.87 -2.26
N VAL A 98 13.27 10.83 -1.72
CA VAL A 98 13.32 10.54 -0.28
C VAL A 98 14.76 10.25 0.16
N LEU A 99 15.52 9.48 -0.63
CA LEU A 99 16.93 9.20 -0.36
C LEU A 99 17.76 10.48 -0.33
N LEU A 100 17.59 11.36 -1.31
CA LEU A 100 18.29 12.66 -1.35
C LEU A 100 17.93 13.53 -0.14
N LEU A 101 16.65 13.60 0.23
CA LEU A 101 16.20 14.32 1.42
C LEU A 101 16.78 13.73 2.71
N ALA A 102 16.90 12.40 2.79
CA ALA A 102 17.47 11.69 3.92
C ALA A 102 18.99 11.93 4.07
N LEU A 103 19.71 11.94 2.95
CA LEU A 103 21.15 12.21 2.94
C LEU A 103 21.46 13.65 3.34
N THR A 104 20.66 14.60 2.84
CA THR A 104 20.83 16.04 3.07
C THR A 104 20.28 16.53 4.42
N GLY A 105 19.42 15.75 5.08
CA GLY A 105 18.77 16.14 6.35
C GLY A 105 17.59 17.11 6.16
N LEU A 106 17.12 17.33 4.93
CA LEU A 106 16.00 18.24 4.64
C LEU A 106 14.62 17.65 4.95
N ILE A 107 14.55 16.38 5.38
CA ILE A 107 13.29 15.72 5.76
C ILE A 107 12.52 16.52 6.82
N ASP A 108 13.24 17.04 7.83
CA ASP A 108 12.61 17.79 8.93
C ASP A 108 12.06 19.14 8.46
N GLN A 109 12.74 19.79 7.51
CA GLN A 109 12.29 21.06 6.90
C GLN A 109 11.06 20.85 6.01
N LEU A 110 11.05 19.78 5.22
CA LEU A 110 9.89 19.46 4.38
C LEU A 110 8.66 19.19 5.24
N ASN A 111 8.83 18.51 6.38
CA ASN A 111 7.75 18.20 7.29
C ASN A 111 7.17 19.45 7.98
N THR A 112 8.00 20.41 8.40
CA THR A 112 7.49 21.67 8.95
C THR A 112 6.87 22.55 7.87
N ALA A 113 7.34 22.45 6.64
CA ALA A 113 6.80 23.19 5.51
C ALA A 113 5.43 22.70 5.03
N VAL A 114 5.12 21.40 5.13
CA VAL A 114 3.84 20.84 4.68
C VAL A 114 2.84 20.75 5.84
N PRO A 115 1.77 21.58 5.86
CA PRO A 115 0.78 21.52 6.92
C PRO A 115 0.00 20.20 6.91
N ARG A 116 -0.37 19.71 8.10
CA ARG A 116 -1.24 18.52 8.24
C ARG A 116 -2.59 18.66 7.53
N SER A 117 -3.09 19.89 7.35
CA SER A 117 -4.31 20.17 6.58
C SER A 117 -4.17 19.80 5.10
N VAL A 118 -3.01 20.05 4.48
CA VAL A 118 -2.73 19.67 3.09
C VAL A 118 -2.73 18.16 2.93
N VAL A 119 -2.10 17.44 3.86
CA VAL A 119 -2.06 15.97 3.83
C VAL A 119 -3.46 15.36 3.97
N ARG A 120 -4.28 15.88 4.89
CA ARG A 120 -5.67 15.44 5.04
C ARG A 120 -6.52 15.76 3.81
N GLY A 121 -6.34 16.93 3.21
CA GLY A 121 -6.99 17.31 1.96
C GLY A 121 -6.60 16.41 0.80
N LEU A 122 -5.32 16.07 0.68
CA LEU A 122 -4.82 15.13 -0.32
C LEU A 122 -5.41 13.73 -0.12
N GLN A 123 -5.42 13.22 1.11
CA GLN A 123 -6.01 11.92 1.43
C GLN A 123 -7.51 11.87 1.11
N LEU A 124 -8.25 12.92 1.43
CA LEU A 124 -9.66 13.04 1.06
C LEU A 124 -9.85 13.07 -0.46
N ALA A 125 -9.06 13.89 -1.17
CA ALA A 125 -9.14 13.99 -2.63
C ALA A 125 -8.84 12.65 -3.31
N LEU A 126 -7.80 11.94 -2.86
CA LEU A 126 -7.43 10.62 -3.33
C LEU A 126 -8.55 9.59 -3.07
N GLY A 127 -9.11 9.59 -1.85
CA GLY A 127 -10.22 8.71 -1.49
C GLY A 127 -11.49 8.97 -2.33
N LEU A 128 -11.85 10.24 -2.53
CA LEU A 128 -12.97 10.62 -3.39
C LEU A 128 -12.74 10.20 -4.85
N LYS A 129 -11.48 10.24 -5.33
CA LYS A 129 -11.14 9.80 -6.67
C LYS A 129 -11.25 8.28 -6.86
N LEU A 130 -10.91 7.50 -5.84
CA LEU A 130 -11.17 6.05 -5.85
C LEU A 130 -12.66 5.76 -5.80
N LEU A 131 -13.41 6.49 -4.97
CA LEU A 131 -14.85 6.34 -4.88
C LEU A 131 -15.51 6.60 -6.24
N SER A 132 -15.15 7.69 -6.91
CA SER A 132 -15.70 8.01 -8.23
C SER A 132 -15.30 6.98 -9.29
N GLY A 133 -14.05 6.52 -9.29
CA GLY A 133 -13.59 5.44 -10.17
C GLY A 133 -14.31 4.11 -9.92
N GLY A 134 -14.55 3.77 -8.66
CA GLY A 134 -15.28 2.57 -8.26
C GLY A 134 -16.76 2.63 -8.66
N ILE A 135 -17.43 3.76 -8.43
CA ILE A 135 -18.81 3.98 -8.88
C ILE A 135 -18.90 3.86 -10.40
N GLY A 136 -17.94 4.44 -11.14
CA GLY A 136 -17.87 4.31 -12.60
C GLY A 136 -17.72 2.86 -13.08
N GLN A 137 -16.95 2.04 -12.36
CA GLN A 137 -16.80 0.61 -12.68
C GLN A 137 -18.09 -0.18 -12.42
N VAL A 138 -18.76 0.06 -11.29
CA VAL A 138 -20.04 -0.61 -10.94
C VAL A 138 -21.16 -0.18 -11.89
N ALA A 139 -21.20 1.11 -12.26
CA ALA A 139 -22.20 1.61 -13.21
C ALA A 139 -21.99 1.05 -14.62
N GLY A 140 -20.75 0.76 -15.01
CA GLY A 140 -20.42 0.21 -16.32
C GLY A 140 -20.75 -1.28 -16.50
N THR A 141 -21.24 -1.97 -15.47
CA THR A 141 -21.57 -3.40 -15.56
C THR A 141 -22.90 -3.66 -16.30
N ASP A 142 -23.80 -2.66 -16.40
CA ASP A 142 -25.12 -2.70 -17.06
C ASP A 142 -26.08 -3.87 -16.69
N LEU A 143 -25.67 -4.72 -15.74
CA LEU A 143 -26.39 -5.89 -15.23
C LEU A 143 -26.87 -5.63 -13.81
N TRP A 144 -28.15 -5.90 -13.53
CA TRP A 144 -28.73 -5.71 -12.20
C TRP A 144 -28.55 -6.92 -11.28
N ILE A 145 -28.53 -8.13 -11.85
CA ILE A 145 -28.44 -9.40 -11.12
C ILE A 145 -27.34 -10.25 -11.77
N GLY A 146 -26.41 -10.75 -10.95
CA GLY A 146 -25.22 -11.48 -11.38
C GLY A 146 -24.06 -11.33 -10.39
N TRP A 147 -23.01 -12.14 -10.54
CA TRP A 147 -21.81 -12.06 -9.70
C TRP A 147 -21.02 -10.76 -9.92
N ASP A 148 -20.94 -10.31 -11.17
CA ASP A 148 -20.48 -8.97 -11.55
C ASP A 148 -21.71 -8.15 -11.97
N SER A 149 -22.34 -7.47 -11.00
CA SER A 149 -23.57 -6.72 -11.23
C SER A 149 -23.69 -5.52 -10.30
N ILE A 150 -24.53 -4.55 -10.68
CA ILE A 150 -24.87 -3.38 -9.87
C ILE A 150 -25.41 -3.81 -8.50
N GLY A 151 -26.24 -4.87 -8.46
CA GLY A 151 -26.78 -5.43 -7.23
C GLY A 151 -25.68 -5.92 -6.27
N MET A 152 -24.66 -6.59 -6.79
CA MET A 152 -23.50 -7.01 -6.01
C MET A 152 -22.69 -5.80 -5.51
N GLY A 153 -22.52 -4.77 -6.34
CA GLY A 153 -21.87 -3.52 -5.94
C GLY A 153 -22.56 -2.80 -4.79
N ILE A 154 -23.91 -2.74 -4.81
CA ILE A 154 -24.72 -2.16 -3.72
C ILE A 154 -24.57 -3.01 -2.45
N LEU A 155 -24.63 -4.34 -2.55
CA LEU A 155 -24.46 -5.24 -1.42
C LEU A 155 -23.08 -5.07 -0.76
N CYS A 156 -22.01 -5.06 -1.57
CA CYS A 156 -20.65 -4.82 -1.10
C CYS A 156 -20.51 -3.45 -0.42
N THR A 157 -21.13 -2.41 -0.99
CA THR A 157 -21.13 -1.06 -0.40
C THR A 157 -21.84 -1.05 0.96
N ALA A 158 -23.02 -1.66 1.07
CA ALA A 158 -23.74 -1.79 2.33
C ALA A 158 -22.93 -2.57 3.37
N LEU A 159 -22.26 -3.65 2.96
CA LEU A 159 -21.40 -4.46 3.82
C LEU A 159 -20.21 -3.63 4.36
N VAL A 160 -19.57 -2.80 3.53
CA VAL A 160 -18.50 -1.90 3.98
C VAL A 160 -19.00 -0.90 4.99
N LEU A 161 -20.15 -0.27 4.74
CA LEU A 161 -20.73 0.71 5.65
C LEU A 161 -21.10 0.08 6.99
N LEU A 162 -21.58 -1.16 6.98
CA LEU A 162 -21.85 -1.92 8.20
C LEU A 162 -20.56 -2.25 8.96
N LEU A 163 -19.52 -2.68 8.23
CA LEU A 163 -18.22 -3.03 8.81
C LEU A 163 -17.36 -1.82 9.18
N TYR A 164 -17.73 -0.60 8.75
CA TYR A 164 -16.97 0.63 9.02
C TYR A 164 -16.72 0.86 10.51
N PHE A 165 -17.68 0.50 11.37
CA PHE A 165 -17.57 0.63 12.82
C PHE A 165 -16.93 -0.58 13.51
N SER A 166 -16.55 -1.62 12.77
CA SER A 166 -15.94 -2.83 13.35
C SER A 166 -14.45 -2.62 13.58
N PRO A 167 -13.95 -2.63 14.84
CA PRO A 167 -12.53 -2.46 15.12
C PRO A 167 -11.68 -3.71 14.85
N ARG A 168 -12.31 -4.85 14.52
CA ARG A 168 -11.62 -6.15 14.41
C ARG A 168 -11.41 -6.63 12.98
N VAL A 169 -12.25 -6.18 12.04
CA VAL A 169 -12.28 -6.75 10.69
C VAL A 169 -12.16 -5.63 9.66
N PRO A 170 -11.05 -5.56 8.89
CA PRO A 170 -10.91 -4.57 7.84
C PRO A 170 -11.89 -4.86 6.69
N GLY A 171 -12.88 -3.96 6.50
CA GLY A 171 -13.95 -4.15 5.52
C GLY A 171 -13.45 -4.42 4.09
N ALA A 172 -12.35 -3.78 3.68
CA ALA A 172 -11.74 -4.01 2.36
C ALA A 172 -11.29 -5.46 2.15
N LEU A 173 -10.79 -6.13 3.18
CA LEU A 173 -10.37 -7.54 3.11
C LEU A 173 -11.58 -8.47 3.00
N VAL A 174 -12.69 -8.13 3.67
CA VAL A 174 -13.94 -8.88 3.57
C VAL A 174 -14.51 -8.80 2.17
N ILE A 175 -14.59 -7.60 1.57
CA ILE A 175 -15.02 -7.46 0.18
C ILE A 175 -14.11 -8.25 -0.74
N PHE A 176 -12.78 -8.14 -0.55
CA PHE A 176 -11.84 -8.88 -1.36
C PHE A 176 -12.08 -10.39 -1.28
N ALA A 177 -12.33 -10.93 -0.08
CA ALA A 177 -12.66 -12.34 0.11
C ALA A 177 -13.99 -12.71 -0.57
N VAL A 178 -15.03 -11.87 -0.44
CA VAL A 178 -16.32 -12.06 -1.12
C VAL A 178 -16.14 -12.07 -2.64
N GLY A 179 -15.39 -11.13 -3.19
CA GLY A 179 -15.10 -11.05 -4.63
C GLY A 179 -14.29 -12.25 -5.12
N LEU A 180 -13.33 -12.73 -4.33
CA LEU A 180 -12.56 -13.95 -4.65
C LEU A 180 -13.46 -15.19 -4.67
N VAL A 181 -14.35 -15.34 -3.69
CA VAL A 181 -15.31 -16.44 -3.65
C VAL A 181 -16.28 -16.37 -4.84
N ALA A 182 -16.80 -15.18 -5.16
CA ALA A 182 -17.65 -14.96 -6.33
C ALA A 182 -16.94 -15.34 -7.63
N LEU A 183 -15.68 -14.93 -7.80
CA LEU A 183 -14.86 -15.26 -8.96
C LEU A 183 -14.64 -16.77 -9.12
N LEU A 184 -14.32 -17.47 -8.02
CA LEU A 184 -14.10 -18.92 -8.03
C LEU A 184 -15.41 -19.70 -8.25
N ALA A 185 -16.53 -19.19 -7.74
CA ALA A 185 -17.85 -19.78 -7.96
C ALA A 185 -18.29 -19.65 -9.42
N ASP A 186 -18.00 -18.52 -10.05
CA ASP A 186 -18.31 -18.26 -11.47
C ASP A 186 -17.35 -19.01 -12.40
N ASN A 187 -16.09 -19.22 -11.98
CA ASN A 187 -15.04 -19.82 -12.80
C ASN A 187 -14.29 -20.94 -12.04
N PRO A 188 -14.91 -22.12 -11.87
CA PRO A 188 -14.34 -23.22 -11.08
C PRO A 188 -13.05 -23.80 -11.67
N ASP A 189 -12.83 -23.66 -12.98
CA ASP A 189 -11.63 -24.16 -13.67
C ASP A 189 -10.39 -23.29 -13.47
N LEU A 190 -10.50 -22.11 -12.86
CA LEU A 190 -9.37 -21.20 -12.66
C LEU A 190 -8.22 -21.84 -11.90
N LEU A 191 -8.53 -22.65 -10.88
CA LEU A 191 -7.53 -23.34 -10.06
C LEU A 191 -6.65 -24.28 -10.89
N HIS A 192 -7.22 -24.92 -11.91
CA HIS A 192 -6.49 -25.82 -12.81
C HIS A 192 -5.63 -25.08 -13.85
N ARG A 193 -5.88 -23.79 -14.06
CA ARG A 193 -5.12 -22.92 -14.98
C ARG A 193 -3.96 -22.20 -14.30
N ILE A 194 -3.83 -22.30 -12.97
CA ILE A 194 -2.72 -21.70 -12.24
C ILE A 194 -1.43 -22.41 -12.65
N ARG A 195 -0.57 -21.68 -13.37
CA ARG A 195 0.78 -22.14 -13.69
C ARG A 195 1.74 -21.52 -12.70
N PHE A 196 2.50 -22.37 -12.01
CA PHE A 196 3.61 -21.93 -11.19
C PHE A 196 4.81 -21.66 -12.10
N GLY A 197 5.36 -20.46 -12.02
CA GLY A 197 6.52 -20.06 -12.80
C GLY A 197 6.88 -18.60 -12.57
N ILE A 198 8.13 -18.26 -12.90
CA ILE A 198 8.61 -16.88 -12.86
C ILE A 198 8.39 -16.30 -14.27
N ALA A 199 7.25 -15.64 -14.46
CA ALA A 199 6.94 -14.89 -15.68
C ALA A 199 7.06 -13.40 -15.36
N TRP A 200 8.29 -12.90 -15.30
CA TRP A 200 8.58 -11.48 -15.08
C TRP A 200 8.91 -10.83 -16.41
N THR A 201 8.12 -9.84 -16.79
CA THR A 201 8.45 -8.97 -17.92
C THR A 201 9.03 -7.67 -17.38
N LEU A 202 10.21 -7.29 -17.88
CA LEU A 202 10.77 -5.98 -17.57
C LEU A 202 10.00 -4.92 -18.38
N PRO A 203 9.35 -3.96 -17.72
CA PRO A 203 8.65 -2.90 -18.42
C PRO A 203 9.64 -1.95 -19.08
N ASP A 204 9.25 -1.41 -20.23
CA ASP A 204 10.04 -0.43 -20.95
C ASP A 204 10.01 0.92 -20.21
N LEU A 205 11.17 1.35 -19.72
CA LEU A 205 11.38 2.62 -19.01
C LEU A 205 12.07 3.68 -19.89
N SER A 206 12.24 3.42 -21.18
CA SER A 206 12.95 4.33 -22.10
C SER A 206 12.16 5.62 -22.41
N ARG A 207 10.84 5.60 -22.23
CA ARG A 207 9.95 6.71 -22.62
C ARG A 207 9.94 7.82 -21.56
N MET A 208 10.48 8.98 -21.92
CA MET A 208 10.47 10.18 -21.07
C MET A 208 9.07 10.62 -20.62
N GLN A 209 8.03 10.34 -21.41
CA GLN A 209 6.65 10.64 -21.03
C GLN A 209 6.22 9.90 -19.75
N ASP A 210 6.66 8.66 -19.58
CA ASP A 210 6.30 7.86 -18.40
C ASP A 210 6.99 8.39 -17.14
N TRP A 211 8.18 8.96 -17.28
CA TRP A 211 8.88 9.67 -16.19
C TRP A 211 8.16 10.96 -15.80
N ARG A 212 7.70 11.74 -16.78
CA ARG A 212 6.94 12.98 -16.52
C ARG A 212 5.61 12.70 -15.84
N VAL A 213 4.87 11.70 -16.32
CA VAL A 213 3.60 11.30 -15.71
C VAL A 213 3.84 10.71 -14.33
N GLY A 214 4.80 9.81 -14.17
CA GLY A 214 5.17 9.22 -12.89
C GLY A 214 5.59 10.27 -11.85
N LEU A 215 6.36 11.28 -12.25
CA LEU A 215 6.74 12.42 -11.41
C LEU A 215 5.50 13.19 -10.92
N TRP A 216 4.75 13.76 -11.86
CA TRP A 216 3.70 14.73 -11.54
C TRP A 216 2.47 14.10 -10.93
N ARG A 217 2.09 12.91 -11.39
CA ARG A 217 0.87 12.24 -10.95
C ARG A 217 1.10 11.28 -9.79
N GLY A 218 2.27 10.64 -9.72
CA GLY A 218 2.59 9.67 -8.68
C GLY A 218 3.49 10.22 -7.57
N ALA A 219 4.69 10.68 -7.91
CA ALA A 219 5.71 11.03 -6.92
C ALA A 219 5.36 12.28 -6.11
N VAL A 220 4.89 13.36 -6.77
CA VAL A 220 4.52 14.62 -6.09
C VAL A 220 3.50 14.42 -4.95
N PRO A 221 2.35 13.75 -5.14
CA PRO A 221 1.43 13.51 -4.03
C PRO A 221 1.97 12.50 -3.00
N GLN A 222 2.84 11.60 -3.42
CA GLN A 222 3.38 10.55 -2.55
C GLN A 222 4.50 11.04 -1.62
N ILE A 223 5.32 12.01 -2.03
CA ILE A 223 6.45 12.52 -1.24
C ILE A 223 5.98 13.03 0.14
N PRO A 224 5.01 13.97 0.24
CA PRO A 224 4.56 14.45 1.54
C PRO A 224 3.95 13.33 2.39
N LEU A 225 3.17 12.44 1.76
CA LEU A 225 2.50 11.35 2.45
C LEU A 225 3.51 10.34 3.03
N THR A 226 4.57 10.01 2.28
CA THR A 226 5.62 9.07 2.69
C THR A 226 6.47 9.66 3.81
N THR A 227 6.84 10.93 3.71
CA THR A 227 7.64 11.59 4.74
C THR A 227 6.88 11.64 6.08
N LEU A 228 5.59 11.97 6.06
CA LEU A 228 4.79 11.96 7.30
C LEU A 228 4.49 10.55 7.81
N ASN A 229 4.02 9.64 6.95
CA ASN A 229 3.52 8.33 7.38
C ASN A 229 4.62 7.30 7.62
N SER A 230 5.67 7.29 6.80
CA SER A 230 6.68 6.23 6.81
C SER A 230 7.97 6.64 7.51
N VAL A 231 8.26 7.95 7.61
CA VAL A 231 9.44 8.43 8.33
C VAL A 231 9.08 8.87 9.74
N ILE A 232 8.14 9.81 9.89
CA ILE A 232 7.89 10.42 11.21
C ILE A 232 6.99 9.55 12.08
N ALA A 233 5.85 9.09 11.55
CA ALA A 233 4.94 8.26 12.33
C ALA A 233 5.58 6.94 12.75
N VAL A 234 6.43 6.35 11.90
CA VAL A 234 7.22 5.16 12.24
C VAL A 234 8.23 5.45 13.35
N CYS A 235 8.92 6.60 13.31
CA CYS A 235 9.87 6.94 14.37
C CYS A 235 9.21 7.28 15.70
N ALA A 236 8.07 7.98 15.66
CA ALA A 236 7.26 8.24 16.86
C ALA A 236 6.72 6.93 17.45
N LEU A 237 6.12 6.07 16.60
CA LEU A 237 5.59 4.79 17.03
C LEU A 237 6.68 3.83 17.54
N SER A 238 7.86 3.84 16.90
CA SER A 238 9.02 3.08 17.36
C SER A 238 9.52 3.58 18.72
N ALA A 239 9.52 4.89 18.96
CA ALA A 239 9.88 5.45 20.26
C ALA A 239 8.85 5.06 21.35
N ASP A 240 7.57 5.00 21.01
CA ASP A 240 6.50 4.64 21.95
C ASP A 240 6.45 3.13 22.24
N LEU A 241 6.56 2.27 21.22
CA LEU A 241 6.47 0.80 21.35
C LEU A 241 7.80 0.15 21.75
N CYS A 242 8.93 0.73 21.36
CA CYS A 242 10.27 0.21 21.60
C CYS A 242 11.19 1.30 22.20
N PRO A 243 10.88 1.84 23.41
CA PRO A 243 11.63 2.94 24.01
C PRO A 243 13.13 2.63 24.27
N HIS A 244 13.51 1.35 24.28
CA HIS A 244 14.90 0.91 24.41
C HIS A 244 15.67 0.84 23.08
N ARG A 245 15.01 0.93 21.92
CA ARG A 245 15.60 0.96 20.56
C ARG A 245 14.75 1.81 19.59
N PRO A 246 14.69 3.14 19.75
CA PRO A 246 13.93 4.00 18.84
C PRO A 246 14.58 4.04 17.45
N ALA A 247 13.78 3.88 16.41
CA ALA A 247 14.20 4.12 15.03
C ALA A 247 14.38 5.63 14.79
N ALA A 248 15.54 6.01 14.26
CA ALA A 248 15.80 7.41 13.93
C ALA A 248 15.22 7.75 12.55
N PRO A 249 14.56 8.92 12.37
CA PRO A 249 13.97 9.36 11.10
C PRO A 249 14.92 9.22 9.91
N ARG A 250 16.17 9.61 10.10
CA ARG A 250 17.21 9.52 9.07
C ARG A 250 17.58 8.07 8.72
N LYS A 251 17.60 7.15 9.68
CA LYS A 251 17.91 5.75 9.39
C LYS A 251 16.75 5.10 8.63
N VAL A 252 15.51 5.35 9.04
CA VAL A 252 14.28 4.82 8.38
C VAL A 252 14.12 5.37 6.97
N ALA A 253 14.52 6.61 6.72
CA ALA A 253 14.45 7.19 5.38
C ALA A 253 15.59 6.72 4.43
N LEU A 254 16.66 6.13 4.97
CA LEU A 254 17.80 5.62 4.19
C LEU A 254 17.66 4.14 3.80
N SER A 255 16.74 3.41 4.44
CA SER A 255 16.46 2.00 4.17
C SER A 255 15.38 1.81 3.13
#